data_AF-A0A090S022-F1
#
_entry.id   AF-A0A090S022-F1
#
_cell.length_a   1.000
_cell.length_b   1.000
_cell.length_c   1.000
_cell.angle_alpha   90.00
_cell.angle_beta   90.00
_cell.angle_gamma   90.00
#
_symmetry.space_group_name_H-M   'P 1'
#
loop_
_entity.id
_entity.type
_entity.pdbx_description
1 polymer ?
#
loop_
_entity_poly.entity_id
_entity_poly.type
_entity_poly.pdbx_seq_one_letter_code
_entity_poly.pdbx_strand_id
1 'polypeptide(L)'
;MNTSTGTLQAAAEFSNQSNALRPNQVVRVLLTSQSEQTGFWIPQSAVMQDLMMQFIYVISDEGLAERREVEVLSRDGNQVFIESGVSEGEQVITDGLVRVRPNVPVVVQ
;
A
#
# COMPACT_ATOMS: atom_id res chain seq x y z
N MET A 1 -4.00 -23.95 17.34
CA MET A 1 -5.19 -23.62 16.51
C MET A 1 -6.31 -24.55 16.93
N ASN A 2 -7.50 -24.01 17.23
CA ASN A 2 -8.68 -24.82 17.48
C ASN A 2 -9.39 -25.07 16.14
N THR A 3 -9.28 -26.28 15.63
CA THR A 3 -9.81 -26.68 14.32
C THR A 3 -11.33 -26.81 14.30
N SER A 4 -11.98 -26.93 15.45
CA SER A 4 -13.44 -27.01 15.56
C SER A 4 -14.13 -25.65 15.42
N THR A 5 -13.43 -24.56 15.74
CA THR A 5 -13.97 -23.19 15.71
C THR A 5 -13.22 -22.28 14.74
N GLY A 6 -12.15 -22.77 14.11
CA GLY A 6 -11.27 -21.97 13.26
C GLY A 6 -10.53 -20.87 14.01
N THR A 7 -10.38 -20.96 15.34
CA THR A 7 -9.78 -19.90 16.16
C THR A 7 -8.31 -20.17 16.48
N LEU A 8 -7.53 -19.10 16.57
CA LEU A 8 -6.18 -19.12 17.14
C LEU A 8 -6.26 -18.73 18.61
N GLN A 9 -5.54 -19.45 19.48
CA GLN A 9 -5.40 -19.09 20.88
C GLN A 9 -4.23 -18.11 21.01
N ALA A 10 -4.45 -17.02 21.73
CA ALA A 10 -3.45 -16.03 22.08
C ALA A 10 -3.55 -15.73 23.58
N ALA A 11 -2.41 -15.51 24.23
CA ALA A 11 -2.31 -15.08 25.62
C ALA A 11 -1.61 -13.72 25.66
N ALA A 12 -2.07 -12.85 26.56
CA ALA A 12 -1.49 -11.54 26.78
C ALA A 12 -1.52 -11.21 28.28
N GLU A 13 -0.48 -10.55 28.76
CA GLU A 13 -0.33 -10.15 30.15
C GLU A 13 -0.61 -8.65 30.29
N PHE A 14 -1.40 -8.28 31.30
CA PHE A 14 -1.76 -6.89 31.59
C PHE A 14 -1.71 -6.63 33.09
N SER A 15 -1.34 -5.41 33.46
CA SER A 15 -1.47 -4.98 34.86
C SER A 15 -2.94 -4.82 35.25
N ASN A 16 -3.37 -5.50 36.32
CA ASN A 16 -4.75 -5.47 36.82
C ASN A 16 -4.82 -4.98 38.29
N GLN A 17 -4.08 -3.92 38.61
CA GLN A 17 -3.93 -3.44 39.99
C GLN A 17 -5.26 -3.02 40.65
N SER A 18 -6.23 -2.56 39.85
CA SER A 18 -7.57 -2.17 40.32
C SER A 18 -8.60 -3.32 40.32
N ASN A 19 -8.20 -4.54 39.94
CA ASN A 19 -9.10 -5.70 39.78
C ASN A 19 -10.30 -5.43 38.83
N ALA A 20 -10.09 -4.60 37.82
CA ALA A 20 -11.10 -4.26 36.82
C ALA A 20 -11.42 -5.45 35.89
N LEU A 21 -10.41 -6.27 35.57
CA LEU A 21 -10.57 -7.50 34.79
C LEU A 21 -10.84 -8.68 35.74
N ARG A 22 -11.99 -9.32 35.58
CA ARG A 22 -12.43 -10.46 36.41
C ARG A 22 -12.54 -11.74 35.57
N PRO A 23 -12.33 -12.93 36.16
CA PRO A 23 -12.58 -14.19 35.48
C PRO A 23 -13.99 -14.27 34.90
N ASN A 24 -14.14 -14.98 33.77
CA ASN A 24 -15.39 -15.19 33.05
C ASN A 24 -16.03 -13.93 32.41
N GLN A 25 -15.30 -12.82 32.31
CA GLN A 25 -15.75 -11.65 31.55
C GLN A 25 -15.48 -11.81 30.04
N VAL A 26 -16.39 -11.25 29.24
CA VAL A 26 -16.19 -11.07 27.80
C VAL A 26 -15.59 -9.69 27.57
N VAL A 27 -14.45 -9.64 26.89
CA VAL A 27 -13.78 -8.39 26.49
C VAL A 27 -13.57 -8.38 24.98
N ARG A 28 -13.54 -7.18 24.40
CA ARG A 28 -13.17 -6.98 22.99
C ARG A 28 -11.74 -6.49 22.95
N VAL A 29 -10.87 -7.24 22.28
CA VAL A 29 -9.48 -6.83 22.02
C VAL A 29 -9.39 -6.34 20.59
N LEU A 30 -8.84 -5.14 20.40
CA LEU A 30 -8.48 -4.64 19.08
C LEU A 30 -6.97 -4.87 18.90
N LEU A 31 -6.61 -5.70 17.93
CA LEU A 31 -5.23 -5.94 17.54
C LEU A 31 -4.92 -5.04 16.35
N THR A 32 -4.07 -4.04 16.56
CA THR A 32 -3.53 -3.21 15.48
C THR A 32 -2.16 -3.76 15.11
N SER A 33 -2.03 -4.31 13.91
CA SER A 33 -0.72 -4.63 13.36
C SER A 33 -0.12 -3.34 12.81
N GLN A 34 0.95 -2.85 13.43
CA GLN A 34 1.82 -1.85 12.83
C GLN A 34 2.86 -2.61 12.01
N SER A 35 2.52 -3.01 10.79
CA SER A 35 3.55 -3.15 9.78
C SER A 35 3.89 -1.73 9.35
N GLU A 36 5.13 -1.28 9.57
CA GLU A 36 5.64 -0.09 8.90
C GLU A 36 5.69 -0.42 7.41
N GLN A 37 4.57 -0.20 6.72
CA GLN A 37 4.54 -0.26 5.28
C GLN A 37 5.19 1.02 4.79
N THR A 38 6.46 0.95 4.44
CA THR A 38 7.16 2.01 3.72
C THR A 38 6.70 1.98 2.27
N GLY A 39 6.24 3.12 1.77
CA GLY A 39 5.71 3.20 0.41
C GLY A 39 4.98 4.51 0.18
N PHE A 40 4.40 4.64 -1.01
CA PHE A 40 3.73 5.85 -1.46
C PHE A 40 2.29 5.57 -1.88
N TRP A 41 1.40 6.50 -1.54
CA TRP A 41 0.07 6.57 -2.12
C TRP A 41 0.13 7.32 -3.44
N ILE A 42 -0.22 6.65 -4.53
CA ILE A 42 -0.31 7.25 -5.86
C ILE A 42 -1.74 7.14 -6.42
N PRO A 43 -2.15 8.01 -7.34
CA PRO A 43 -3.44 7.88 -7.99
C PRO A 43 -3.57 6.56 -8.73
N GLN A 44 -4.72 5.88 -8.61
CA GLN A 44 -4.98 4.63 -9.32
C GLN A 44 -4.87 4.80 -10.84
N SER A 45 -5.20 5.99 -11.37
CA SER A 45 -5.10 6.29 -12.80
C SER A 45 -3.68 6.20 -13.34
N ALA A 46 -2.65 6.33 -12.50
CA ALA A 46 -1.26 6.21 -12.89
C ALA A 46 -0.79 4.76 -13.10
N VAL A 47 -1.48 3.78 -12.52
CA VAL A 47 -1.07 2.37 -12.59
C VAL A 47 -1.60 1.74 -13.85
N MET A 48 -0.68 1.26 -14.67
CA MET A 48 -0.97 0.43 -15.83
C MET A 48 -0.66 -1.03 -15.53
N GLN A 49 -1.32 -1.91 -16.26
CA GLN A 49 -1.13 -3.34 -16.15
C GLN A 49 -0.87 -3.93 -17.53
N ASP A 50 0.19 -4.72 -17.65
CA ASP A 50 0.46 -5.59 -18.78
C ASP A 50 -0.07 -7.00 -18.49
N LEU A 51 0.20 -7.96 -19.38
CA LEU A 51 -0.26 -9.35 -19.24
C LEU A 51 0.07 -10.02 -17.89
N MET A 52 1.17 -9.64 -17.23
CA MET A 52 1.58 -10.23 -15.94
C MET A 52 2.08 -9.24 -14.88
N MET A 53 2.31 -7.96 -15.22
CA MET A 53 3.00 -7.01 -14.32
C MET A 53 2.28 -5.67 -14.28
N GLN A 54 2.30 -5.02 -13.11
CA GLN A 54 1.83 -3.65 -12.91
C GLN A 54 3.02 -2.69 -12.99
N PHE A 55 2.80 -1.53 -13.59
CA PHE A 55 3.86 -0.55 -13.79
C PHE A 55 3.29 0.87 -13.87
N ILE A 56 4.16 1.84 -13.65
CA ILE A 56 3.88 3.27 -13.76
C ILE A 56 4.85 3.93 -14.72
N TYR A 57 4.54 5.17 -15.10
CA TYR A 57 5.50 6.08 -15.70
C TYR A 57 5.85 7.20 -14.73
N VAL A 58 7.15 7.43 -14.54
CA VAL A 58 7.69 8.58 -13.82
C VAL A 58 8.41 9.52 -14.79
N ILE A 59 8.52 10.79 -14.42
CA ILE A 59 9.30 11.77 -15.18
C ILE A 59 10.70 11.81 -14.58
N SER A 60 11.71 11.49 -15.39
CA SER A 60 13.12 11.62 -14.98
C SER A 60 13.53 13.08 -14.84
N ASP A 61 14.67 13.34 -14.21
CA ASP A 61 15.25 14.69 -14.09
C ASP A 61 15.49 15.36 -15.46
N GLU A 62 15.59 14.55 -16.52
CA GLU A 62 15.77 14.97 -17.91
C GLU A 62 14.44 15.27 -18.63
N GLY A 63 13.30 15.14 -17.93
CA GLY A 63 11.97 15.38 -18.48
C GLY A 63 11.43 14.23 -19.35
N LEU A 64 12.02 13.03 -19.23
CA LEU A 64 11.65 11.86 -20.02
C LEU A 64 10.76 10.90 -19.25
N ALA A 65 9.85 10.23 -19.94
CA ALA A 65 9.03 9.17 -19.35
C ALA A 65 9.83 7.87 -19.16
N GLU A 66 9.97 7.44 -17.91
CA GLU A 66 10.58 6.17 -17.51
C GLU A 66 9.52 5.18 -17.04
N ARG A 67 9.56 3.96 -17.57
CA ARG A 67 8.69 2.86 -17.12
C ARG A 67 9.31 2.21 -15.88
N ARG A 68 8.55 2.10 -14.79
CA ARG A 68 8.97 1.38 -13.58
C ARG A 68 7.91 0.38 -13.16
N GLU A 69 8.35 -0.85 -12.88
CA GLU A 69 7.50 -1.89 -12.32
C GLU A 69 7.15 -1.53 -10.88
N VAL A 70 5.92 -1.84 -10.46
CA VAL A 70 5.42 -1.56 -9.10
C VAL A 70 4.63 -2.75 -8.57
N GLU A 71 4.66 -2.91 -7.25
CA GLU A 71 3.78 -3.81 -6.53
C GLU A 71 2.73 -3.02 -5.74
N VAL A 72 1.46 -3.25 -6.04
CA VAL A 72 0.34 -2.63 -5.34
C VAL A 72 -0.07 -3.51 -4.15
N LEU A 73 0.14 -3.00 -2.93
CA LEU A 73 -0.19 -3.71 -1.69
C LEU A 73 -1.60 -3.40 -1.19
N SER A 74 -2.11 -2.19 -1.45
CA SER A 74 -3.44 -1.78 -1.00
C SER A 74 -4.09 -0.77 -1.96
N ARG A 75 -5.41 -0.66 -1.88
CA ARG A 75 -6.22 0.31 -2.65
C ARG A 75 -7.21 0.96 -1.71
N ASP A 76 -7.30 2.29 -1.77
CA ASP A 76 -8.27 3.08 -1.02
C ASP A 76 -8.87 4.17 -1.91
N GLY A 77 -10.16 4.03 -2.24
CA GLY A 77 -10.85 4.92 -3.17
C GLY A 77 -10.15 5.02 -4.53
N ASN A 78 -9.65 6.22 -4.84
CA ASN A 78 -8.93 6.53 -6.09
C ASN A 78 -7.40 6.49 -5.93
N GLN A 79 -6.89 5.98 -4.82
CA GLN A 79 -5.46 5.85 -4.55
C GLN A 79 -5.06 4.40 -4.36
N VAL A 80 -3.80 4.11 -4.68
CA VAL A 80 -3.18 2.81 -4.46
C VAL A 80 -1.88 3.00 -3.70
N PHE A 81 -1.60 2.08 -2.79
CA PHE A 81 -0.39 2.06 -2.01
C PHE A 81 0.62 1.12 -2.67
N ILE A 82 1.78 1.66 -3.02
CA ILE A 82 2.89 0.92 -3.60
C ILE A 82 4.09 0.94 -2.65
N GLU A 83 4.78 -0.20 -2.51
CA GLU A 83 5.98 -0.29 -1.67
C GLU A 83 7.22 0.32 -2.36
N SER A 84 7.28 0.19 -3.69
CA SER A 84 8.46 0.57 -4.48
C SER A 84 8.08 1.06 -5.89
N GLY A 85 9.04 1.73 -6.53
CA GLY A 85 8.95 2.24 -7.90
C GLY A 85 8.82 3.76 -8.02
N VAL A 86 8.59 4.46 -6.91
CA VAL A 86 8.60 5.93 -6.82
C VAL A 86 9.47 6.35 -5.63
N SER A 87 10.24 7.41 -5.81
CA SER A 87 11.00 8.08 -4.76
C SER A 87 10.34 9.40 -4.39
N GLU A 88 10.65 9.91 -3.20
CA GLU A 88 10.15 11.20 -2.74
C GLU A 88 10.58 12.31 -3.71
N GLY A 89 9.62 13.13 -4.15
CA GLY A 89 9.84 14.23 -5.10
C GLY A 89 9.69 13.88 -6.57
N GLU A 90 9.59 12.59 -6.92
CA GLU A 90 9.36 12.19 -8.32
C GLU A 90 7.90 12.44 -8.74
N GLN A 91 7.72 12.77 -10.02
CA GLN A 91 6.41 13.00 -10.61
C GLN A 91 5.93 11.76 -11.35
N VAL A 92 4.72 11.31 -11.03
CA VAL A 92 4.07 10.17 -11.67
C VAL A 92 3.06 10.68 -12.70
N ILE A 93 3.03 10.05 -13.88
CA ILE A 93 2.11 10.41 -14.95
C ILE A 93 0.74 9.79 -14.69
N THR A 94 -0.30 10.63 -14.57
CA THR A 94 -1.69 10.19 -14.30
C THR A 94 -2.60 10.26 -15.53
N ASP A 95 -2.28 11.13 -16.49
CA ASP A 95 -3.08 11.41 -17.67
C ASP A 95 -2.28 11.25 -18.96
N GLY A 96 -2.96 10.92 -20.05
CA GLY A 96 -2.31 10.74 -21.36
C GLY A 96 -1.50 9.44 -21.50
N LEU A 97 -1.60 8.51 -20.55
CA LEU A 97 -0.86 7.25 -20.50
C LEU A 97 -0.97 6.40 -21.78
N VAL A 98 -2.11 6.44 -22.47
CA VAL A 98 -2.30 5.73 -23.76
C VAL A 98 -1.34 6.21 -24.85
N ARG A 99 -0.85 7.46 -24.74
CA ARG A 99 0.08 8.09 -25.69
C ARG A 99 1.53 8.08 -25.21
N VAL A 100 1.76 7.82 -23.93
CA VAL A 100 3.10 7.79 -23.35
C VAL A 100 3.80 6.51 -23.78
N ARG A 101 5.01 6.67 -24.30
CA ARG A 101 5.95 5.58 -24.57
C ARG A 101 7.24 5.87 -23.80
N PRO A 102 8.03 4.85 -23.45
CA PRO A 102 9.33 5.06 -22.83
C PRO A 102 10.19 6.02 -23.67
N ASN A 103 10.95 6.90 -23.02
CA ASN A 103 11.86 7.89 -23.64
C ASN A 103 11.18 8.98 -24.49
N VAL A 104 9.91 9.29 -24.23
CA VAL A 104 9.22 10.43 -24.86
C VAL A 104 9.28 11.63 -23.91
N PRO A 105 9.57 12.84 -24.41
CA PRO A 105 9.51 14.06 -23.60
C PRO A 105 8.06 14.36 -23.17
N VAL A 106 7.89 14.67 -21.90
CA VAL A 106 6.57 14.95 -21.29
C VAL A 106 6.53 16.40 -20.81
N VAL A 107 5.41 17.07 -21.07
CA VAL A 107 5.14 18.42 -20.57
C VAL A 107 4.12 18.31 -19.46
N VAL A 108 4.50 18.71 -18.25
CA VAL A 108 3.58 18.88 -17.13
C VAL A 108 2.74 20.11 -17.40
N GLN A 109 1.42 19.96 -17.46
CA GLN A 109 0.47 21.07 -17.62
C GLN A 109 -0.17 21.44 -16.29
#